data_AF-A0A7Y4R6T0-F1
#
_entry.id   AF-A0A7Y4R6T0-F1
#
_cell.length_a   1.000
_cell.length_b   1.000
_cell.length_c   1.000
_cell.angle_alpha   90.00
_cell.angle_beta   90.00
_cell.angle_gamma   90.00
#
_symmetry.space_group_name_H-M   'P 1'
#
loop_
_entity.id
_entity.type
_entity.pdbx_description
1 polymer ?
#
loop_
_entity_poly.entity_id
_entity_poly.type
_entity_poly.pdbx_seq_one_letter_code
_entity_poly.pdbx_strand_id
1 'polypeptide(L)'
;YNAQVKITTAKYYIPSGRCIQALDYAHRKSDGSVEKFPDSLKREFKTKAGRKVFDGAGLDPDVAINTEEFNSLLIELVNEGYIFEYASKYCGENPTPPASLKDFKISEAEYKKFTDWVKEQRFIHTSEVEKKANDLFASAKNEKFYDAIKAPLTELQNKITQNRASDWSRYRPEITSILEEQIGFHYHLTAGQFEVSLTHDKEIAEAKKILADPARYKKLLSPN
;
A
#
# COMPACT_ATOMS: atom_id res chain seq x y z
N TYR A 1 22.22 -18.54 -28.16
CA TYR A 1 21.54 -17.24 -28.02
C TYR A 1 20.08 -17.41 -28.38
N ASN A 2 19.20 -17.51 -27.38
CA ASN A 2 17.73 -17.62 -27.53
C ASN A 2 17.09 -16.26 -27.22
N ALA A 3 17.29 -15.27 -28.08
CA ALA A 3 16.56 -14.01 -27.97
C ALA A 3 15.21 -14.17 -28.68
N GLN A 4 14.11 -14.12 -27.92
CA GLN A 4 12.75 -14.03 -28.46
C GLN A 4 12.22 -12.62 -28.19
N VAL A 5 11.69 -11.98 -29.22
CA VAL A 5 11.00 -10.69 -29.09
C VAL A 5 9.50 -10.94 -29.13
N LYS A 6 8.79 -10.53 -28.07
CA LYS A 6 7.32 -10.55 -28.03
C LYS A 6 6.81 -9.20 -28.53
N ILE A 7 6.16 -9.21 -29.70
CA ILE A 7 5.57 -8.01 -30.32
C ILE A 7 4.05 -8.17 -30.33
N THR A 8 3.34 -7.25 -29.68
CA THR A 8 1.87 -7.19 -29.72
C THR A 8 1.43 -6.37 -30.93
N THR A 9 0.89 -7.03 -31.96
CA THR A 9 0.43 -6.37 -33.20
C THR A 9 -1.08 -6.13 -33.24
N ALA A 10 -1.84 -6.68 -32.29
CA ALA A 10 -3.29 -6.61 -32.25
C ALA A 10 -3.81 -6.03 -30.94
N LYS A 11 -4.92 -5.30 -31.00
CA LYS A 11 -5.65 -4.82 -29.82
C LYS A 11 -6.55 -5.94 -29.26
N TYR A 12 -6.70 -5.97 -27.95
CA TYR A 12 -7.60 -6.92 -27.29
C TYR A 12 -9.03 -6.38 -27.24
N TYR A 13 -9.93 -7.05 -27.97
CA TYR A 13 -11.36 -6.78 -27.96
C TYR A 13 -12.13 -7.93 -27.30
N ILE A 14 -13.07 -7.60 -26.42
CA ILE A 14 -14.04 -8.57 -25.90
C ILE A 14 -15.19 -8.78 -26.91
N PRO A 15 -16.05 -9.82 -26.78
CA PRO A 15 -17.13 -10.10 -27.74
C PRO A 15 -18.09 -8.94 -28.04
N SER A 16 -18.19 -7.96 -27.14
CA SER A 16 -18.98 -6.74 -27.37
C SER A 16 -18.31 -5.73 -28.32
N GLY A 17 -17.14 -6.05 -28.88
CA GLY A 17 -16.31 -5.12 -29.67
C GLY A 17 -15.62 -4.04 -28.84
N ARG A 18 -15.67 -4.11 -27.49
CA ARG A 18 -15.00 -3.16 -26.59
C ARG A 18 -13.51 -3.49 -26.47
N CYS A 19 -12.64 -2.50 -26.73
CA CYS A 19 -11.20 -2.63 -26.50
C CYS A 19 -10.88 -2.42 -25.01
N ILE A 20 -10.32 -3.43 -24.34
CA ILE A 20 -9.93 -3.32 -22.92
C ILE A 20 -8.45 -2.97 -22.75
N GLN A 21 -7.72 -2.71 -23.83
CA GLN A 21 -6.35 -2.25 -23.75
C GLN A 21 -6.31 -0.78 -23.34
N ALA A 22 -5.74 -0.49 -22.17
CA ALA A 22 -5.65 0.88 -21.65
C ALA A 22 -4.51 1.70 -22.26
N LEU A 23 -3.41 1.03 -22.62
CA LEU A 23 -2.16 1.64 -23.06
C LEU A 23 -2.09 1.80 -24.59
N ASP A 24 -1.60 2.95 -25.04
CA ASP A 24 -1.42 3.27 -26.45
C ASP A 24 -0.03 2.86 -26.97
N TYR A 25 0.15 1.58 -27.27
CA TYR A 25 1.41 1.08 -27.83
C TYR A 25 1.76 1.61 -29.22
N ALA A 26 0.83 2.28 -29.92
CA ALA A 26 1.08 2.83 -31.25
C ALA A 26 1.86 4.15 -31.18
N HIS A 27 1.68 4.93 -30.11
CA HIS A 27 2.36 6.21 -29.90
C HIS A 27 3.25 6.13 -28.67
N ARG A 28 4.47 5.60 -28.86
CA ARG A 28 5.49 5.59 -27.81
C ARG A 28 6.17 6.94 -27.71
N LYS A 29 6.49 7.34 -26.48
CA LYS A 29 7.40 8.47 -26.25
C LYS A 29 8.82 8.13 -26.69
N SER A 30 9.64 9.17 -26.83
CA SER A 30 11.06 9.05 -27.17
C SER A 30 11.87 8.22 -26.17
N ASP A 31 11.43 8.15 -24.91
CA ASP A 31 12.03 7.31 -23.85
C ASP A 31 11.51 5.86 -23.86
N GLY A 32 10.64 5.51 -24.83
CA GLY A 32 10.05 4.18 -24.97
C GLY A 32 8.82 3.92 -24.10
N SER A 33 8.43 4.87 -23.24
CA SER A 33 7.25 4.77 -22.38
C SER A 33 5.93 4.90 -23.17
N VAL A 34 4.85 4.41 -22.58
CA VAL A 34 3.53 4.27 -23.20
C VAL A 34 2.49 4.94 -22.29
N GLU A 35 1.65 5.80 -22.86
CA GLU A 35 0.59 6.48 -22.11
C GLU A 35 -0.75 5.76 -22.21
N LYS A 36 -1.66 6.07 -21.27
CA LYS A 36 -3.05 5.65 -21.38
C LYS A 36 -3.77 6.50 -22.44
N PHE A 37 -4.77 5.91 -23.10
CA PHE A 37 -5.64 6.68 -23.98
C PHE A 37 -6.34 7.81 -23.20
N PRO A 38 -6.36 9.05 -23.74
CA PRO A 38 -7.12 10.15 -23.17
C PRO A 38 -8.60 9.81 -23.01
N ASP A 39 -9.21 10.25 -21.92
CA ASP A 39 -10.64 10.00 -21.64
C ASP A 39 -11.55 10.53 -22.76
N SER A 40 -11.14 11.61 -23.45
CA SER A 40 -11.89 12.20 -24.57
C SER A 40 -12.00 11.29 -25.80
N LEU A 41 -11.11 10.31 -25.95
CA LEU A 41 -11.13 9.36 -27.06
C LEU A 41 -11.87 8.07 -26.71
N LYS A 42 -12.33 7.92 -25.46
CA LYS A 42 -13.05 6.74 -25.01
C LYS A 42 -14.46 6.72 -25.58
N ARG A 43 -14.86 5.55 -26.06
CA ARG A 43 -16.21 5.26 -26.55
C ARG A 43 -17.03 4.60 -25.44
N GLU A 44 -18.28 5.04 -25.33
CA GLU A 44 -19.26 4.42 -24.44
C GLU A 44 -19.73 3.09 -25.02
N PHE A 45 -19.69 2.05 -24.20
CA PHE A 45 -20.29 0.74 -24.40
C PHE A 45 -21.30 0.48 -23.29
N LYS A 46 -22.12 -0.56 -23.45
CA LYS A 46 -23.07 -1.00 -22.42
C LYS A 46 -22.85 -2.47 -22.09
N THR A 47 -22.96 -2.82 -20.81
CA THR A 47 -23.13 -4.21 -20.39
C THR A 47 -24.47 -4.74 -20.90
N LYS A 48 -24.69 -6.07 -20.87
CA LYS A 48 -25.98 -6.66 -21.22
C LYS A 48 -27.14 -6.05 -20.40
N ALA A 49 -26.90 -5.73 -19.14
CA ALA A 49 -27.82 -5.05 -18.23
C ALA A 49 -27.94 -3.53 -18.45
N GLY A 50 -27.29 -2.97 -19.49
CA GLY A 50 -27.42 -1.55 -19.87
C GLY A 50 -26.52 -0.57 -19.10
N ARG A 51 -25.65 -1.05 -18.21
CA ARG A 51 -24.70 -0.20 -17.48
C ARG A 51 -23.63 0.34 -18.42
N LYS A 52 -23.35 1.63 -18.35
CA LYS A 52 -22.32 2.29 -19.15
C LYS A 52 -20.93 1.82 -18.71
N VAL A 53 -20.11 1.47 -19.68
CA VAL A 53 -18.69 1.13 -19.53
C VAL A 53 -17.93 1.76 -20.68
N PHE A 54 -16.64 2.03 -20.52
CA PHE A 54 -15.84 2.70 -21.55
C PHE A 54 -14.74 1.78 -22.06
N ASP A 55 -14.33 1.96 -23.31
CA ASP A 55 -13.09 1.35 -23.79
C ASP A 55 -11.85 2.13 -23.30
N GLY A 56 -10.65 1.61 -23.59
CA GLY A 56 -9.40 2.34 -23.37
C GLY A 56 -9.01 2.56 -21.89
N ALA A 57 -9.73 1.98 -20.93
CA ALA A 57 -9.45 2.12 -19.50
C ALA A 57 -8.86 0.86 -18.86
N GLY A 58 -9.02 -0.32 -19.48
CA GLY A 58 -8.75 -1.60 -18.84
C GLY A 58 -10.03 -2.31 -18.43
N LEU A 59 -9.93 -3.07 -17.33
CA LEU A 59 -11.07 -3.53 -16.55
C LEU A 59 -11.13 -2.66 -15.30
N ASP A 60 -11.92 -1.59 -15.35
CA ASP A 60 -12.15 -0.75 -14.17
C ASP A 60 -12.98 -1.53 -13.14
N PRO A 61 -12.65 -1.41 -11.83
CA PRO A 61 -13.46 -2.01 -10.79
C PRO A 61 -14.83 -1.34 -10.73
N ASP A 62 -15.87 -2.12 -10.46
CA ASP A 62 -17.22 -1.58 -10.27
C ASP A 62 -17.32 -0.73 -8.99
N VAL A 63 -16.44 -1.00 -8.02
CA VAL A 63 -16.26 -0.20 -6.81
C VAL A 63 -14.76 -0.01 -6.60
N ALA A 64 -14.28 1.22 -6.77
CA ALA A 64 -12.90 1.57 -6.48
C ALA A 64 -12.70 1.64 -4.96
N ILE A 65 -11.67 0.97 -4.48
CA ILE A 65 -11.22 1.03 -3.09
C ILE A 65 -9.86 1.71 -3.10
N ASN A 66 -9.72 2.79 -2.36
CA ASN A 66 -8.44 3.47 -2.25
C ASN A 66 -7.51 2.59 -1.42
N THR A 67 -6.41 2.16 -2.03
CA THR A 67 -5.28 1.57 -1.32
C THR A 67 -4.68 2.64 -0.44
N GLU A 68 -4.55 2.38 0.86
CA GLU A 68 -3.76 3.26 1.73
C GLU A 68 -2.29 3.03 1.41
N GLU A 69 -1.56 4.11 1.17
CA GLU A 69 -0.11 4.05 1.08
C GLU A 69 0.45 3.93 2.49
N PHE A 70 1.19 2.85 2.75
CA PHE A 70 1.89 2.70 4.01
C PHE A 70 2.93 3.78 4.19
N ASN A 71 3.08 4.23 5.43
CA ASN A 71 4.12 5.18 5.77
C ASN A 71 5.53 4.55 5.61
N SER A 72 6.53 5.41 5.37
CA SER A 72 7.92 4.98 5.13
C SER A 72 8.54 4.16 6.28
N LEU A 73 8.14 4.40 7.54
CA LEU A 73 8.65 3.65 8.68
C LEU A 73 8.17 2.18 8.60
N LEU A 74 6.89 1.95 8.35
CA LEU A 74 6.35 0.60 8.20
C LEU A 74 6.96 -0.13 6.99
N ILE A 75 7.11 0.56 5.86
CA ILE A 75 7.75 -0.01 4.67
C ILE A 75 9.16 -0.50 4.99
N GLU A 76 9.96 0.31 5.68
CA GLU A 76 11.33 -0.06 6.06
C GLU A 76 11.34 -1.25 7.04
N LEU A 77 10.46 -1.25 8.05
CA LEU A 77 10.32 -2.36 9.00
C LEU A 77 9.99 -3.70 8.32
N VAL A 78 9.17 -3.67 7.27
CA VAL A 78 8.84 -4.86 6.49
C VAL A 78 10.02 -5.26 5.60
N ASN A 79 10.63 -4.32 4.88
CA ASN A 79 11.73 -4.58 3.95
C ASN A 79 12.98 -5.12 4.66
N GLU A 80 13.32 -4.57 5.82
CA GLU A 80 14.45 -5.02 6.63
C GLU A 80 14.11 -6.28 7.47
N GLY A 81 12.87 -6.77 7.41
CA GLY A 81 12.46 -8.04 8.00
C GLY A 81 12.08 -7.99 9.49
N TYR A 82 12.10 -6.83 10.13
CA TYR A 82 11.81 -6.69 11.56
C TYR A 82 10.40 -7.18 11.95
N ILE A 83 9.40 -6.97 11.10
CA ILE A 83 8.04 -7.46 11.36
C ILE A 83 8.02 -9.00 11.36
N PHE A 84 8.68 -9.61 10.38
CA PHE A 84 8.78 -11.07 10.26
C PHE A 84 9.54 -11.69 11.45
N GLU A 85 10.72 -11.16 11.73
CA GLU A 85 11.57 -11.66 12.81
C GLU A 85 10.90 -11.55 14.18
N TYR A 86 10.27 -10.42 14.47
CA TYR A 86 9.55 -10.26 15.72
C TYR A 86 8.32 -11.17 15.81
N ALA A 87 7.55 -11.33 14.74
CA ALA A 87 6.43 -12.26 14.73
C ALA A 87 6.87 -13.71 14.98
N SER A 88 8.01 -14.13 14.39
CA SER A 88 8.62 -15.43 14.69
C SER A 88 9.02 -15.54 16.17
N LYS A 89 9.63 -14.49 16.74
CA LYS A 89 9.99 -14.43 18.17
C LYS A 89 8.73 -14.53 19.04
N TYR A 90 7.69 -13.78 18.72
CA TYR A 90 6.42 -13.76 19.45
C TYR A 90 5.79 -15.15 19.51
N CYS A 91 5.68 -15.84 18.37
CA CYS A 91 5.13 -17.20 18.31
C CYS A 91 6.02 -18.21 19.03
N GLY A 92 7.35 -18.02 19.04
CA GLY A 92 8.27 -18.84 19.82
C GLY A 92 8.09 -18.68 21.33
N GLU A 93 7.76 -17.47 21.79
CA GLU A 93 7.46 -17.17 23.19
C GLU A 93 6.02 -17.54 23.58
N ASN A 94 5.12 -17.67 22.60
CA ASN A 94 3.70 -17.99 22.78
C ASN A 94 3.34 -19.19 21.88
N PRO A 95 3.81 -20.42 22.18
CA PRO A 95 3.72 -21.56 21.27
C PRO A 95 2.30 -22.09 21.05
N THR A 96 1.37 -21.77 21.96
CA THR A 96 -0.03 -22.17 21.85
C THR A 96 -0.83 -21.01 21.24
N PRO A 97 -1.23 -21.08 19.95
CA PRO A 97 -2.08 -20.06 19.37
C PRO A 97 -3.48 -20.05 20.02
N PRO A 98 -4.20 -18.91 19.95
CA PRO A 98 -5.61 -18.89 20.31
C PRO A 98 -6.43 -19.83 19.41
N ALA A 99 -7.61 -20.25 19.87
CA ALA A 99 -8.48 -21.15 19.12
C ALA A 99 -9.00 -20.55 17.79
N SER A 100 -8.99 -19.22 17.68
CA SER A 100 -9.29 -18.47 16.46
C SER A 100 -8.43 -17.20 16.44
N LEU A 101 -7.97 -16.83 15.25
CA LEU A 101 -7.22 -15.61 14.99
C LEU A 101 -8.09 -14.47 14.46
N LYS A 102 -9.38 -14.71 14.23
CA LYS A 102 -10.30 -13.74 13.61
C LYS A 102 -10.33 -12.40 14.33
N ASP A 103 -10.25 -12.39 15.65
CA ASP A 103 -10.24 -11.18 16.48
C ASP A 103 -8.89 -11.01 17.21
N PHE A 104 -7.83 -11.64 16.69
CA PHE A 104 -6.50 -11.53 17.27
C PHE A 104 -6.02 -10.08 17.24
N LYS A 105 -5.61 -9.58 18.39
CA LYS A 105 -5.05 -8.24 18.54
C LYS A 105 -3.93 -8.26 19.56
N ILE A 106 -2.85 -7.57 19.26
CA ILE A 106 -1.80 -7.36 20.24
C ILE A 106 -2.18 -6.23 21.19
N SER A 107 -1.93 -6.45 22.48
CA SER A 107 -2.14 -5.46 23.52
C SER A 107 -1.14 -4.31 23.43
N GLU A 108 -1.41 -3.22 24.16
CA GLU A 108 -0.47 -2.12 24.40
C GLU A 108 0.91 -2.62 24.87
N ALA A 109 0.91 -3.59 25.78
CA ALA A 109 2.12 -4.15 26.36
C ALA A 109 2.93 -4.95 25.32
N GLU A 110 2.27 -5.72 24.46
CA GLU A 110 2.91 -6.47 23.39
C GLU A 110 3.44 -5.55 22.28
N TYR A 111 2.70 -4.51 21.94
CA TYR A 111 3.20 -3.48 21.02
C TYR A 111 4.43 -2.77 21.60
N LYS A 112 4.42 -2.44 22.89
CA LYS A 112 5.59 -1.85 23.54
C LYS A 112 6.81 -2.78 23.47
N LYS A 113 6.62 -4.09 23.76
CA LYS A 113 7.68 -5.10 23.60
C LYS A 113 8.25 -5.14 22.18
N PHE A 114 7.39 -5.03 21.16
CA PHE A 114 7.82 -4.93 19.77
C PHE A 114 8.70 -3.70 19.54
N THR A 115 8.21 -2.52 19.91
CA THR A 115 8.97 -1.26 19.69
C THR A 115 10.29 -1.23 20.45
N ASP A 116 10.36 -1.84 21.64
CA ASP A 116 11.60 -1.92 22.41
C ASP A 116 12.58 -2.94 21.79
N TRP A 117 12.09 -4.09 21.33
CA TRP A 117 12.90 -5.05 20.59
C TRP A 117 13.50 -4.44 19.32
N VAL A 118 12.72 -3.68 18.55
CA VAL A 118 13.24 -2.99 17.34
C VAL A 118 14.36 -2.00 17.68
N LYS A 119 14.25 -1.27 18.81
CA LYS A 119 15.31 -0.37 19.27
C LYS A 119 16.58 -1.13 19.64
N GLU A 120 16.45 -2.30 20.27
CA GLU A 120 17.58 -3.17 20.61
C GLU A 120 18.32 -3.66 19.36
N GLN A 121 17.59 -3.91 18.27
CA GLN A 121 18.19 -4.26 16.98
C GLN A 121 18.90 -3.10 16.27
N ARG A 122 18.91 -1.90 16.88
CA ARG A 122 19.51 -0.68 16.32
C ARG A 122 18.94 -0.32 14.94
N PHE A 123 17.65 -0.54 14.76
CA PHE A 123 16.93 -0.09 13.58
C PHE A 123 17.03 1.43 13.42
N ILE A 124 17.43 1.88 12.23
CA ILE A 124 17.57 3.31 11.90
C ILE A 124 16.76 3.60 10.65
N HIS A 125 15.60 4.23 10.83
CA HIS A 125 14.85 4.81 9.73
C HIS A 125 15.25 6.27 9.48
N THR A 126 15.35 6.67 8.22
CA THR A 126 15.44 8.08 7.82
C THR A 126 14.57 8.29 6.60
N SER A 127 13.51 9.09 6.75
CA SER A 127 12.59 9.41 5.65
C SER A 127 13.28 10.20 4.53
N GLU A 128 12.72 10.17 3.33
CA GLU A 128 13.22 10.96 2.19
C GLU A 128 13.21 12.48 2.48
N VAL A 129 12.25 12.95 3.28
CA VAL A 129 12.19 14.36 3.71
C VAL A 129 13.35 14.67 4.65
N GLU A 130 13.65 13.79 5.61
CA GLU A 130 14.82 13.94 6.49
C GLU A 130 16.14 13.92 5.73
N LYS A 131 16.31 13.01 4.77
CA LYS A 131 17.52 12.95 3.92
C LYS A 131 17.73 14.28 3.21
N LYS A 132 16.71 14.78 2.50
CA LYS A 132 16.76 16.06 1.77
C LYS A 132 16.96 17.26 2.70
N ALA A 133 16.35 17.24 3.88
CA ALA A 133 16.55 18.29 4.87
C ALA A 133 18.00 18.30 5.39
N ASN A 134 18.58 17.13 5.65
CA ASN A 134 19.98 17.01 6.07
C ASN A 134 20.94 17.51 4.98
N ASP A 135 20.69 17.17 3.71
CA ASP A 135 21.46 17.66 2.58
C ASP A 135 21.37 19.19 2.44
N LEU A 136 20.17 19.75 2.63
CA LEU A 136 19.95 21.20 2.67
C LEU A 136 20.73 21.84 3.82
N PHE A 137 20.68 21.28 5.03
CA PHE A 137 21.41 21.80 6.19
C PHE A 137 22.92 21.72 5.99
N ALA A 138 23.42 20.66 5.36
CA ALA A 138 24.84 20.50 5.04
C ALA A 138 25.29 21.54 4.01
N SER A 139 24.49 21.75 2.95
CA SER A 139 24.78 22.71 1.89
C SER A 139 24.73 24.15 2.41
N ALA A 140 23.70 24.48 3.20
CA ALA A 140 23.51 25.83 3.74
C ALA A 140 24.67 26.30 4.64
N LYS A 141 25.35 25.38 5.35
CA LYS A 141 26.52 25.73 6.19
C LYS A 141 27.71 26.28 5.41
N ASN A 142 27.78 26.01 4.10
CA ASN A 142 28.85 26.49 3.23
C ASN A 142 28.52 27.84 2.58
N GLU A 143 27.31 28.36 2.78
CA GLU A 143 26.86 29.60 2.17
C GLU A 143 27.24 30.83 3.00
N LYS A 144 27.58 31.92 2.32
CA LYS A 144 27.95 33.20 2.98
C LYS A 144 26.80 33.81 3.78
N PHE A 145 25.56 33.46 3.44
CA PHE A 145 24.35 33.95 4.10
C PHE A 145 23.82 32.97 5.17
N TYR A 146 24.58 31.94 5.55
CA TYR A 146 24.15 30.93 6.53
C TYR A 146 23.61 31.55 7.82
N ASP A 147 24.29 32.55 8.38
CA ASP A 147 23.88 33.18 9.62
C ASP A 147 22.49 33.83 9.54
N ALA A 148 22.08 34.30 8.36
CA ALA A 148 20.75 34.87 8.13
C ALA A 148 19.64 33.81 8.08
N ILE A 149 19.98 32.56 7.73
CA ILE A 149 19.00 31.46 7.57
C ILE A 149 19.14 30.35 8.63
N LYS A 150 20.13 30.44 9.52
CA LYS A 150 20.43 29.42 10.54
C LYS A 150 19.24 29.14 11.46
N ALA A 151 18.55 30.19 11.93
CA ALA A 151 17.42 30.07 12.83
C ALA A 151 16.23 29.30 12.19
N PRO A 152 15.71 29.68 11.01
CA PRO A 152 14.61 28.92 10.38
C PRO A 152 15.02 27.49 10.01
N LEU A 153 16.28 27.24 9.63
CA LEU A 153 16.75 25.87 9.38
C LEU A 153 16.75 25.00 10.65
N THR A 154 17.18 25.57 11.78
CA THR A 154 17.17 24.87 13.07
C THR A 154 15.73 24.58 13.53
N GLU A 155 14.80 25.52 13.31
CA GLU A 155 13.38 25.29 13.59
C GLU A 155 12.81 24.15 12.75
N LEU A 156 13.12 24.12 11.45
CA LEU A 156 12.71 23.03 10.56
C LEU A 156 13.28 21.68 11.02
N GLN A 157 14.57 21.63 11.38
CA GLN A 157 15.21 20.42 11.90
C GLN A 157 14.51 19.90 13.16
N ASN A 158 14.15 20.80 14.08
CA ASN A 158 13.44 20.44 15.30
C ASN A 158 12.04 19.90 14.99
N LYS A 159 11.30 20.53 14.07
CA LYS A 159 9.97 20.06 13.65
C LYS A 159 10.03 18.66 13.02
N ILE A 160 11.02 18.41 12.17
CA ILE A 160 11.24 17.10 11.55
C ILE A 160 11.53 16.04 12.62
N THR A 161 12.44 16.33 13.54
CA THR A 161 12.81 15.41 14.64
C THR A 161 11.62 15.11 15.56
N GLN A 162 10.82 16.12 15.90
CA GLN A 162 9.62 15.96 16.71
C GLN A 162 8.56 15.11 16.00
N ASN A 163 8.38 15.31 14.69
CA ASN A 163 7.45 14.52 13.90
C ASN A 163 7.83 13.04 13.94
N ARG A 164 9.11 12.73 13.72
CA ARG A 164 9.67 11.37 13.80
C ARG A 164 9.43 10.70 15.15
N ALA A 165 9.60 11.42 16.26
CA ALA A 165 9.37 10.86 17.59
C ALA A 165 7.92 10.37 17.78
N SER A 166 6.97 10.92 17.02
CA SER A 166 5.55 10.55 17.05
C SER A 166 5.18 9.44 16.07
N ASP A 167 6.06 9.01 15.17
CA ASP A 167 5.71 8.06 14.10
C ASP A 167 5.24 6.71 14.67
N TRP A 168 5.92 6.20 15.69
CA TRP A 168 5.58 4.94 16.36
C TRP A 168 4.19 4.94 17.02
N SER A 169 3.67 6.11 17.43
CA SER A 169 2.33 6.22 17.99
C SER A 169 1.30 6.57 16.92
N ARG A 170 1.66 7.46 15.98
CA ARG A 170 0.80 7.90 14.88
C ARG A 170 0.44 6.75 13.94
N TYR A 171 1.44 5.99 13.51
CA TYR A 171 1.27 4.89 12.56
C TYR A 171 1.07 3.53 13.22
N ARG A 172 0.83 3.54 14.53
CA ARG A 172 0.58 2.31 15.27
C ARG A 172 -0.50 1.43 14.64
N PRO A 173 -1.68 1.96 14.20
CA PRO A 173 -2.72 1.10 13.63
C PRO A 173 -2.24 0.30 12.40
N GLU A 174 -1.45 0.94 11.53
CA GLU A 174 -0.86 0.28 10.35
C GLU A 174 0.18 -0.76 10.77
N ILE A 175 1.07 -0.40 11.70
CA ILE A 175 2.13 -1.30 12.18
C ILE A 175 1.53 -2.52 12.88
N THR A 176 0.54 -2.34 13.75
CA THR A 176 -0.10 -3.45 14.47
C THR A 176 -0.87 -4.35 13.50
N SER A 177 -1.57 -3.77 12.52
CA SER A 177 -2.30 -4.55 11.51
C SER A 177 -1.37 -5.51 10.75
N ILE A 178 -0.24 -5.01 10.24
CA ILE A 178 0.73 -5.85 9.52
C ILE A 178 1.45 -6.83 10.46
N LEU A 179 1.77 -6.40 11.69
CA LEU A 179 2.40 -7.29 12.66
C LEU A 179 1.48 -8.43 13.11
N GLU A 180 0.20 -8.15 13.35
CA GLU A 180 -0.82 -9.15 13.72
C GLU A 180 -1.04 -10.15 12.59
N GLU A 181 -1.13 -9.67 11.34
CA GLU A 181 -1.17 -10.54 10.16
C GLU A 181 0.06 -11.43 10.06
N GLN A 182 1.25 -10.87 10.30
CA GLN A 182 2.49 -11.62 10.28
C GLN A 182 2.53 -12.65 11.42
N ILE A 183 2.06 -12.33 12.62
CA ILE A 183 1.92 -13.31 13.71
C ILE A 183 0.95 -14.43 13.30
N GLY A 184 -0.17 -14.10 12.68
CA GLY A 184 -1.09 -15.08 12.10
C GLY A 184 -0.42 -15.99 11.08
N PHE A 185 0.45 -15.42 10.23
CA PHE A 185 1.30 -16.19 9.31
C PHE A 185 2.23 -17.15 10.04
N HIS A 186 2.90 -16.74 11.13
CA HIS A 186 3.79 -17.62 11.87
C HIS A 186 3.04 -18.76 12.60
N TYR A 187 1.79 -18.55 13.01
CA TYR A 187 0.98 -19.61 13.62
C TYR A 187 0.42 -20.61 12.61
N HIS A 188 -0.20 -20.13 11.53
CA HIS A 188 -0.98 -20.97 10.62
C HIS A 188 -0.73 -20.68 9.13
N LEU A 189 0.44 -20.13 8.80
CA LEU A 189 0.82 -19.71 7.45
C LEU A 189 -0.25 -18.77 6.87
N THR A 190 -0.43 -18.79 5.56
CA THR A 190 -1.36 -17.91 4.87
C THR A 190 -2.80 -18.02 5.40
N ALA A 191 -3.22 -19.17 5.94
CA ALA A 191 -4.55 -19.32 6.51
C ALA A 191 -4.74 -18.44 7.77
N GLY A 192 -3.75 -18.41 8.66
CA GLY A 192 -3.78 -17.55 9.85
C GLY A 192 -3.65 -16.07 9.50
N GLN A 193 -2.78 -15.74 8.54
CA GLN A 193 -2.67 -14.37 8.02
C GLN A 193 -4.02 -13.86 7.52
N PHE A 194 -4.71 -14.66 6.69
CA PHE A 194 -6.02 -14.28 6.17
C PHE A 194 -7.02 -14.14 7.30
N GLU A 195 -7.09 -15.09 8.24
CA GLU A 195 -8.05 -15.05 9.34
C GLU A 195 -7.96 -13.73 10.14
N VAL A 196 -6.75 -13.25 10.43
CA VAL A 196 -6.51 -11.94 11.06
C VAL A 196 -6.97 -10.80 10.15
N SER A 197 -6.58 -10.81 8.87
CA SER A 197 -6.86 -9.72 7.91
C SER A 197 -8.36 -9.46 7.70
N LEU A 198 -9.24 -10.47 7.88
CA LEU A 198 -10.67 -10.39 7.58
C LEU A 198 -11.42 -9.26 8.31
N THR A 199 -10.86 -8.77 9.42
CA THR A 199 -11.52 -7.74 10.25
C THR A 199 -11.22 -6.31 9.82
N HIS A 200 -10.07 -6.06 9.16
CA HIS A 200 -9.68 -4.74 8.68
C HIS A 200 -9.50 -4.66 7.16
N ASP A 201 -9.67 -5.77 6.44
CA ASP A 201 -9.69 -5.78 4.98
C ASP A 201 -10.86 -4.93 4.44
N LYS A 202 -10.51 -3.85 3.75
CA LYS A 202 -11.46 -2.88 3.18
C LYS A 202 -12.26 -3.45 2.02
N GLU A 203 -11.68 -4.36 1.24
CA GLU A 203 -12.36 -5.04 0.14
C GLU A 203 -13.44 -5.95 0.68
N ILE A 204 -13.13 -6.73 1.72
CA ILE A 204 -14.08 -7.59 2.39
C ILE A 204 -15.16 -6.76 3.09
N ALA A 205 -14.79 -5.66 3.74
CA ALA A 205 -15.74 -4.75 4.36
C ALA A 205 -16.72 -4.16 3.32
N GLU A 206 -16.22 -3.74 2.16
CA GLU A 206 -17.06 -3.20 1.10
C GLU A 206 -17.92 -4.27 0.41
N ALA A 207 -17.37 -5.48 0.20
CA ALA A 207 -18.11 -6.62 -0.30
C ALA A 207 -19.29 -6.98 0.61
N LYS A 208 -19.09 -7.00 1.94
CA LYS A 208 -20.17 -7.21 2.92
C LYS A 208 -21.27 -6.16 2.78
N LYS A 209 -20.92 -4.88 2.61
CA LYS A 209 -21.91 -3.81 2.40
C LYS A 209 -22.69 -3.99 1.11
N ILE A 210 -22.04 -4.38 0.01
CA ILE A 210 -22.70 -4.63 -1.28
C ILE A 210 -23.65 -5.82 -1.18
N LEU A 211 -23.22 -6.93 -0.57
CA LEU A 211 -24.03 -8.13 -0.39
C LEU A 211 -25.26 -7.89 0.51
N ALA A 212 -25.15 -6.98 1.48
CA ALA A 212 -26.24 -6.59 2.36
C ALA A 212 -27.25 -5.62 1.72
N ASP A 213 -26.97 -5.07 0.55
CA ASP A 213 -27.85 -4.14 -0.18
C ASP A 213 -28.31 -4.77 -1.51
N PRO A 214 -29.50 -5.39 -1.55
CA PRO A 214 -30.01 -6.04 -2.77
C PRO A 214 -30.14 -5.09 -3.97
N ALA A 215 -30.43 -3.81 -3.74
CA ALA A 215 -30.58 -2.84 -4.82
C ALA A 215 -29.22 -2.49 -5.43
N ARG A 216 -28.21 -2.23 -4.58
CA ARG A 216 -26.83 -1.98 -5.01
C ARG A 216 -26.21 -3.22 -5.65
N TYR A 217 -26.41 -4.40 -5.06
CA TYR A 217 -25.99 -5.67 -5.63
C TYR A 217 -26.57 -5.86 -7.03
N LYS A 218 -27.88 -5.69 -7.20
CA LYS A 218 -28.55 -5.85 -8.50
C LYS A 218 -28.04 -4.86 -9.54
N LYS A 219 -27.78 -3.62 -9.13
CA LYS A 219 -27.23 -2.58 -10.00
C LYS A 219 -25.81 -2.88 -10.48
N LEU A 220 -24.97 -3.49 -9.64
CA LEU A 220 -23.55 -3.72 -9.92
C LEU A 220 -23.27 -5.10 -10.52
N LEU A 221 -23.83 -6.16 -9.94
CA LEU A 221 -23.38 -7.54 -10.11
C LEU A 221 -24.39 -8.50 -10.75
N SER A 222 -25.63 -8.07 -11.02
CA SER A 222 -26.61 -8.99 -11.65
C SER A 222 -26.22 -9.31 -13.10
N PRO A 223 -26.05 -10.61 -13.43
CA PRO A 223 -25.81 -11.05 -14.79
C PRO A 223 -27.15 -11.08 -15.53
N ASN A 224 -27.55 -9.97 -16.11
CA ASN A 224 -28.54 -9.96 -17.19
C ASN A 224 -27.82 -9.54 -18.45
#